data_AF-A0A835BBI7-F1
#
_entry.id   AF-A0A835BBI7-F1
#
_cell.length_a   1.000
_cell.length_b   1.000
_cell.length_c   1.000
_cell.angle_alpha   90.00
_cell.angle_beta   90.00
_cell.angle_gamma   90.00
#
_symmetry.space_group_name_H-M   'P 1'
#
loop_
_entity.id
_entity.type
_entity.pdbx_description
1 polymer ?
#
loop_
_entity_poly.entity_id
_entity_poly.type
_entity_poly.pdbx_seq_one_letter_code
_entity_poly.pdbx_strand_id
1 'polypeptide(L)'
;MYVVNADTRLVGGRRTVNLSATASHLTQSNLVDRTARSHYTCSCSSPVRAAHLQILTHRLRHLDRSILPSFLSSPSMADRLHMLTSMATSFLPFLLLLLATVMATATSATSGVARRPLFREYIGADSTNVTFTDVPVHPGVDFDFILAFAIDYVTHPTNPSIPPCPTDGNFLIYWDTTLLTPSAIATFKNLHHHHHNNNNNNNNIRVALSLGGDTVNGTNATFRASSIDTWVGNAITSLTEILTTYDIDGIDIDYEHFGEHETPEVFAECIGRLVAGLRALGVISFASIAPFANPDVQAHYGELWRRYGGEFDYVNFQFYAYASNTTVSQFLGYYNEQSGRYDGGGGKVLVGFGTDPASNGLRPGKGFFRACRELRRQGRLHGIFVWAADNSAADGFRYERVAQRFLAGDAPGFTT
;
A
#
# COMPACT_ATOMS: atom_id res chain seq x y z
N MET A 1 -5.59 26.56 -33.59
CA MET A 1 -4.52 26.77 -34.59
C MET A 1 -3.28 27.21 -33.81
N TYR A 2 -2.24 26.38 -33.74
CA TYR A 2 -1.00 26.74 -33.02
C TYR A 2 -0.19 27.70 -33.89
N VAL A 3 0.12 28.90 -33.37
CA VAL A 3 1.12 29.76 -34.00
C VAL A 3 2.47 29.29 -33.51
N VAL A 4 3.26 28.72 -34.42
CA VAL A 4 4.64 28.30 -34.16
C VAL A 4 5.55 29.43 -34.62
N ASN A 5 6.21 30.11 -33.68
CA ASN A 5 7.31 31.02 -34.00
C ASN A 5 8.62 30.23 -33.97
N ALA A 6 9.32 30.18 -35.09
CA ALA A 6 10.65 29.60 -35.19
C ALA A 6 11.68 30.74 -35.16
N ASP A 7 12.46 30.82 -34.09
CA ASP A 7 13.60 31.74 -34.02
C ASP A 7 14.88 30.97 -34.37
N THR A 8 15.65 31.47 -35.34
CA THR A 8 16.87 30.80 -35.82
C THR A 8 18.09 31.63 -35.46
N ARG A 9 18.96 31.07 -34.62
CA ARG A 9 20.29 31.63 -34.35
C ARG A 9 21.39 30.68 -34.82
N LEU A 10 22.42 31.25 -35.43
CA LEU A 10 23.65 30.56 -35.81
C LEU A 10 24.66 30.73 -34.67
N VAL A 11 25.03 29.62 -34.02
CA VAL A 11 26.18 29.56 -33.11
C VAL A 11 26.99 28.32 -33.48
N GLY A 12 28.25 28.51 -33.86
CA GLY A 12 29.20 27.39 -34.05
C GLY A 12 28.86 26.39 -35.16
N GLY A 13 28.32 26.84 -36.29
CA GLY A 13 28.21 26.00 -37.50
C GLY A 13 27.17 24.86 -37.48
N ARG A 14 26.33 24.76 -36.44
CA ARG A 14 25.13 23.91 -36.43
C ARG A 14 23.87 24.75 -36.19
N ARG A 15 22.84 24.51 -37.00
CA ARG A 15 21.50 25.09 -36.83
C ARG A 15 20.75 24.31 -35.76
N THR A 16 20.31 24.98 -34.72
CA THR A 16 19.39 24.44 -33.72
C THR A 16 18.08 25.23 -33.82
N VAL A 17 16.94 24.52 -33.92
CA VAL A 17 15.60 25.14 -33.98
C VAL A 17 14.91 24.85 -32.65
N ASN A 18 14.61 25.89 -31.89
CA ASN A 18 13.81 25.79 -30.68
C ASN A 18 12.35 26.10 -31.01
N LEU A 19 11.45 25.21 -30.63
CA LEU A 19 10.01 25.37 -30.78
C LEU A 19 9.40 25.59 -29.39
N SER A 20 8.80 26.76 -29.16
CA SER A 20 7.97 27.02 -27.97
C SER A 20 6.52 27.20 -28.39
N ALA A 21 5.60 26.49 -27.74
CA ALA A 21 4.17 26.65 -27.93
C ALA A 21 3.55 27.34 -26.70
N THR A 22 2.89 28.47 -26.91
CA THR A 22 2.03 29.13 -25.91
C THR A 22 0.57 28.94 -26.31
N ALA A 23 -0.27 28.47 -25.39
CA ALA A 23 -1.69 28.28 -25.60
C ALA A 23 -2.45 29.57 -25.25
N SER A 24 -3.28 30.06 -26.17
CA SER A 24 -4.25 31.12 -25.90
C SER A 24 -5.65 30.67 -26.32
N HIS A 25 -6.61 30.87 -25.42
CA HIS A 25 -8.03 30.53 -25.53
C HIS A 25 -8.69 31.07 -26.80
N LEU A 26 -9.57 30.26 -27.44
CA LEU A 26 -10.71 30.74 -28.22
C LEU A 26 -11.80 29.65 -28.36
N THR A 27 -13.05 30.10 -28.29
CA THR A 27 -14.31 29.35 -28.18
C THR A 27 -14.89 28.86 -29.51
N GLN A 28 -15.84 27.93 -29.37
CA GLN A 28 -16.57 27.11 -30.35
C GLN A 28 -17.30 27.90 -31.46
N SER A 29 -16.99 27.64 -32.74
CA SER A 29 -17.98 27.43 -33.82
C SER A 29 -17.31 27.06 -35.17
N ASN A 30 -17.74 25.93 -35.74
CA ASN A 30 -17.77 25.53 -37.16
C ASN A 30 -16.47 25.59 -38.01
N LEU A 31 -16.00 24.42 -38.46
CA LEU A 31 -15.99 24.09 -39.89
C LEU A 31 -15.69 22.60 -40.15
N VAL A 32 -16.48 22.07 -41.09
CA VAL A 32 -16.60 20.68 -41.55
C VAL A 32 -15.62 20.42 -42.70
N ASP A 33 -15.21 19.15 -42.81
CA ASP A 33 -14.59 18.45 -43.94
C ASP A 33 -13.15 18.82 -44.38
N ARG A 34 -12.26 17.82 -44.27
CA ARG A 34 -11.45 17.31 -45.38
C ARG A 34 -10.60 16.11 -44.95
N THR A 35 -10.88 14.98 -45.59
CA THR A 35 -10.01 13.81 -45.66
C THR A 35 -8.77 14.10 -46.51
N ALA A 36 -7.58 13.91 -45.94
CA ALA A 36 -6.38 13.61 -46.71
C ALA A 36 -5.37 12.83 -45.86
N ARG A 37 -5.03 11.64 -46.34
CA ARG A 37 -4.00 10.73 -45.83
C ARG A 37 -2.63 11.42 -45.81
N SER A 38 -1.89 11.24 -44.73
CA SER A 38 -0.42 11.16 -44.80
C SER A 38 0.06 10.00 -43.95
N HIS A 39 0.79 9.09 -44.60
CA HIS A 39 1.51 8.00 -43.97
C HIS A 39 2.76 8.57 -43.29
N TYR A 40 2.92 8.29 -41.99
CA TYR A 40 4.22 8.32 -41.34
C TYR A 40 4.46 6.94 -40.72
N THR A 41 5.38 6.20 -41.33
CA THR A 41 5.97 4.99 -40.78
C THR A 41 7.06 5.39 -39.80
N CYS A 42 6.90 5.03 -38.52
CA CYS A 42 8.00 5.01 -37.55
C CYS A 42 8.33 3.56 -37.24
N SER A 43 9.52 3.12 -37.66
CA SER A 43 10.09 1.82 -37.36
C SER A 43 10.85 1.89 -36.04
N CYS A 44 10.38 1.16 -35.02
CA CYS A 44 11.23 0.70 -33.92
C CYS A 44 10.90 -0.76 -33.60
N SER A 45 11.92 -1.58 -33.72
CA SER A 45 12.04 -3.01 -33.48
C SER A 45 12.22 -3.31 -31.99
N SER A 46 11.35 -4.13 -31.39
CA SER A 46 11.71 -5.35 -30.62
C SER A 46 10.45 -6.05 -30.06
N PRO A 47 10.41 -7.39 -29.93
CA PRO A 47 9.17 -8.16 -29.92
C PRO A 47 8.85 -8.78 -28.55
N VAL A 48 7.93 -8.18 -27.76
CA VAL A 48 7.30 -8.88 -26.62
C VAL A 48 5.79 -8.59 -26.46
N ARG A 49 5.18 -7.70 -27.25
CA ARG A 49 3.78 -7.27 -27.02
C ARG A 49 2.72 -7.86 -27.96
N ALA A 50 2.98 -9.00 -28.61
CA ALA A 50 2.04 -9.61 -29.56
C ALA A 50 1.35 -10.91 -29.08
N ALA A 51 1.53 -11.33 -27.82
CA ALA A 51 1.02 -12.64 -27.36
C ALA A 51 -0.22 -12.60 -26.44
N HIS A 52 -0.74 -11.44 -26.03
CA HIS A 52 -1.83 -11.37 -25.04
C HIS A 52 -3.19 -10.90 -25.57
N LEU A 53 -3.33 -10.65 -26.87
CA LEU A 53 -4.59 -10.17 -27.48
C LEU A 53 -5.25 -11.16 -28.46
N GLN A 54 -4.96 -12.46 -28.33
CA GLN A 54 -5.59 -13.53 -29.13
C GLN A 54 -6.32 -14.60 -28.31
N ILE A 55 -6.42 -14.47 -26.98
CA ILE A 55 -7.15 -15.41 -26.11
C ILE A 55 -8.40 -14.76 -25.50
N LEU A 56 -9.16 -13.98 -26.28
CA LEU A 56 -10.45 -13.47 -25.82
C LEU A 56 -11.55 -13.45 -26.90
N THR A 57 -11.38 -14.17 -28.01
CA THR A 57 -12.37 -14.24 -29.10
C THR A 57 -12.80 -15.66 -29.48
N HIS A 58 -12.66 -16.64 -28.57
CA HIS A 58 -13.03 -18.04 -28.89
C HIS A 58 -13.96 -18.77 -27.89
N ARG A 59 -14.84 -18.08 -27.15
CA ARG A 59 -15.88 -18.76 -26.33
C ARG A 59 -17.24 -18.06 -26.26
N LEU A 60 -17.76 -17.54 -27.37
CA LEU A 60 -19.18 -17.14 -27.45
C LEU A 60 -19.77 -17.46 -28.84
N ARG A 61 -19.86 -18.75 -29.16
CA ARG A 61 -20.78 -19.28 -30.19
C ARG A 61 -21.18 -20.70 -29.80
N HIS A 62 -22.26 -20.83 -29.04
CA HIS A 62 -23.16 -22.00 -29.06
C HIS A 62 -24.26 -21.75 -28.03
N LEU A 63 -25.37 -21.18 -28.49
CA LEU A 63 -26.68 -21.36 -27.86
C LEU A 63 -27.65 -21.59 -29.02
N ASP A 64 -27.95 -22.87 -29.18
CA ASP A 64 -28.83 -23.44 -30.19
C ASP A 64 -30.26 -22.96 -29.95
N ARG A 65 -30.88 -22.42 -31.02
CA ARG A 65 -32.29 -22.08 -31.07
C ARG A 65 -33.04 -23.32 -31.52
N SER A 66 -33.40 -24.19 -30.59
CA SER A 66 -34.43 -25.20 -30.85
C SER A 66 -35.01 -25.72 -29.54
N ILE A 67 -36.34 -25.67 -29.47
CA ILE A 67 -37.31 -26.37 -28.59
C ILE A 67 -38.35 -25.35 -28.11
N LEU A 68 -39.33 -25.14 -28.97
CA LEU A 68 -40.64 -24.58 -28.63
C LEU A 68 -41.64 -25.59 -29.18
N PRO A 69 -42.35 -26.37 -28.34
CA PRO A 69 -43.59 -26.99 -28.74
C PRO A 69 -44.75 -26.11 -28.29
N SER A 70 -45.43 -25.55 -29.28
CA SER A 70 -46.80 -25.11 -29.18
C SER A 70 -47.72 -26.30 -28.85
N PHE A 71 -48.39 -26.29 -27.70
CA PHE A 71 -49.63 -27.05 -27.50
C PHE A 71 -50.59 -26.30 -26.57
N LEU A 72 -51.75 -25.96 -27.15
CA LEU A 72 -52.94 -25.46 -26.48
C LEU A 72 -53.62 -26.61 -25.73
N SER A 73 -53.58 -26.57 -24.41
CA SER A 73 -54.62 -27.08 -23.49
C SER A 73 -54.17 -26.84 -22.05
N SER A 74 -55.00 -26.16 -21.25
CA SER A 74 -54.73 -26.00 -19.82
C SER A 74 -54.77 -27.36 -19.13
N PRO A 75 -53.68 -27.82 -18.48
CA PRO A 75 -53.71 -29.09 -17.75
C PRO A 75 -54.70 -28.97 -16.59
N SER A 76 -55.46 -30.04 -16.38
CA SER A 76 -56.44 -30.12 -15.29
C SER A 76 -55.73 -29.97 -13.94
N MET A 77 -56.46 -29.60 -12.89
CA MET A 77 -55.89 -29.43 -11.55
C MET A 77 -55.20 -30.71 -11.03
N ALA A 78 -55.66 -31.89 -11.49
CA ALA A 78 -55.06 -33.18 -11.17
C ALA A 78 -53.69 -33.38 -11.84
N ASP A 79 -53.53 -32.96 -13.10
CA ASP A 79 -52.27 -33.07 -13.85
C ASP A 79 -51.19 -32.15 -13.26
N ARG A 80 -51.58 -30.97 -12.77
CA ARG A 80 -50.67 -30.05 -12.07
C ARG A 80 -50.19 -30.63 -10.74
N LEU A 81 -51.06 -31.34 -10.03
CA LEU A 81 -50.71 -31.97 -8.75
C LEU A 81 -49.78 -33.18 -8.95
N HIS A 82 -49.98 -33.95 -10.03
CA HIS A 82 -49.07 -35.05 -10.42
C HIS A 82 -47.71 -34.55 -10.91
N MET A 83 -47.65 -33.43 -11.64
CA MET A 83 -46.37 -32.82 -12.02
C MET A 83 -45.61 -32.29 -10.80
N LEU A 84 -46.29 -31.59 -9.88
CA LEU A 84 -45.67 -31.06 -8.66
C LEU A 84 -45.11 -32.17 -7.75
N THR A 85 -45.83 -33.29 -7.63
CA THR A 85 -45.35 -34.45 -6.87
C THR A 85 -44.20 -35.18 -7.57
N SER A 86 -44.21 -35.31 -8.90
CA SER A 86 -43.12 -35.92 -9.67
C SER A 86 -41.84 -35.07 -9.71
N MET A 87 -41.97 -33.74 -9.77
CA MET A 87 -40.82 -32.83 -9.66
C MET A 87 -40.25 -32.82 -8.23
N ALA A 88 -41.09 -32.85 -7.20
CA ALA A 88 -40.63 -32.94 -5.82
C ALA A 88 -39.86 -34.24 -5.53
N THR A 89 -40.29 -35.39 -6.07
CA THR A 89 -39.59 -36.67 -5.86
C THR A 89 -38.28 -36.79 -6.65
N SER A 90 -38.15 -36.08 -7.78
CA SER A 90 -36.94 -36.11 -8.62
C SER A 90 -35.88 -35.08 -8.18
N PHE A 91 -36.29 -33.93 -7.62
CA PHE A 91 -35.36 -32.88 -7.20
C PHE A 91 -34.84 -33.03 -5.77
N LEU A 92 -35.61 -33.65 -4.86
CA LEU A 92 -35.20 -33.83 -3.47
C LEU A 92 -33.88 -34.62 -3.29
N PRO A 93 -33.62 -35.75 -3.99
CA PRO A 93 -32.34 -36.45 -3.85
C PRO A 93 -31.16 -35.65 -4.41
N PHE A 94 -31.38 -34.83 -5.44
CA PHE A 94 -30.35 -33.97 -6.03
C PHE A 94 -30.01 -32.78 -5.13
N LEU A 95 -31.02 -32.18 -4.49
CA LEU A 95 -30.84 -31.10 -3.51
C LEU A 95 -30.15 -31.60 -2.24
N LEU A 96 -30.46 -32.81 -1.78
CA LEU A 96 -29.79 -33.44 -0.63
C LEU A 96 -28.33 -33.80 -0.94
N LEU A 97 -28.02 -34.25 -2.16
CA LEU A 97 -26.64 -34.51 -2.60
C LEU A 97 -25.84 -33.20 -2.74
N LEU A 98 -26.47 -32.12 -3.22
CA LEU A 98 -25.86 -30.79 -3.27
C LEU A 98 -25.60 -30.23 -1.86
N LEU A 99 -26.54 -30.38 -0.92
CA LEU A 99 -26.29 -30.01 0.48
C LEU A 99 -25.19 -30.85 1.14
N ALA A 100 -25.13 -32.15 0.86
CA ALA A 100 -24.11 -33.04 1.41
C ALA A 100 -22.70 -32.70 0.88
N THR A 101 -22.57 -32.29 -0.38
CA THR A 101 -21.30 -31.85 -0.99
C THR A 101 -20.87 -30.46 -0.51
N VAL A 102 -21.80 -29.54 -0.27
CA VAL A 102 -21.51 -28.24 0.38
C VAL A 102 -21.07 -28.44 1.84
N MET A 103 -21.68 -29.37 2.58
CA MET A 103 -21.29 -29.69 3.96
C MET A 103 -19.95 -30.44 4.04
N ALA A 104 -19.63 -31.30 3.06
CA ALA A 104 -18.35 -32.02 3.00
C ALA A 104 -17.15 -31.14 2.57
N THR A 105 -17.41 -30.03 1.88
CA THR A 105 -16.38 -29.02 1.57
C THR A 105 -16.18 -28.01 2.70
N ALA A 106 -17.15 -27.87 3.61
CA ALA A 106 -17.07 -26.98 4.77
C ALA A 106 -16.20 -27.51 5.94
N THR A 107 -15.81 -28.79 5.93
CA THR A 107 -14.98 -29.40 6.99
C THR A 107 -13.53 -29.66 6.60
N SER A 108 -13.06 -29.07 5.50
CA SER A 108 -11.62 -28.84 5.34
C SER A 108 -11.22 -27.69 6.26
N ALA A 109 -11.09 -27.98 7.55
CA ALA A 109 -10.27 -27.17 8.45
C ALA A 109 -8.87 -27.21 7.83
N THR A 110 -8.55 -26.18 7.04
CA THR A 110 -7.18 -25.92 6.69
C THR A 110 -6.47 -25.75 8.03
N SER A 111 -5.57 -26.67 8.34
CA SER A 111 -4.48 -26.44 9.27
C SER A 111 -3.64 -25.32 8.65
N GLY A 112 -4.18 -24.09 8.64
CA GLY A 112 -3.48 -22.91 8.21
C GLY A 112 -2.28 -22.83 9.12
N VAL A 113 -1.07 -22.91 8.54
CA VAL A 113 0.15 -22.54 9.24
C VAL A 113 -0.17 -21.22 9.93
N ALA A 114 -0.17 -21.22 11.27
CA ALA A 114 -0.46 -20.01 12.02
C ALA A 114 0.48 -18.93 11.49
N ARG A 115 -0.09 -17.88 10.88
CA ARG A 115 0.73 -16.78 10.34
C ARG A 115 1.59 -16.25 11.46
N ARG A 116 2.90 -16.09 11.20
CA ARG A 116 3.81 -15.54 12.18
C ARG A 116 3.33 -14.12 12.54
N PRO A 117 3.51 -13.70 13.79
CA PRO A 117 3.21 -12.33 14.18
C PRO A 117 4.11 -11.36 13.41
N LEU A 118 3.56 -10.21 13.04
CA LEU A 118 4.26 -9.20 12.27
C LEU A 118 5.03 -8.23 13.20
N PHE A 119 6.30 -8.00 12.88
CA PHE A 119 7.10 -6.92 13.40
C PHE A 119 7.52 -5.99 12.25
N ARG A 120 7.50 -4.68 12.47
CA ARG A 120 7.92 -3.70 11.46
C ARG A 120 8.87 -2.65 12.04
N GLU A 121 9.86 -2.23 11.28
CA GLU A 121 10.90 -1.29 11.73
C GLU A 121 11.07 -0.17 10.71
N TYR A 122 10.82 1.08 11.12
CA TYR A 122 11.23 2.23 10.31
C TYR A 122 12.76 2.42 10.38
N ILE A 123 13.39 2.78 9.26
CA ILE A 123 14.85 2.95 9.15
C ILE A 123 15.21 4.00 8.09
N GLY A 124 16.24 4.80 8.35
CA GLY A 124 16.92 5.66 7.37
C GLY A 124 16.58 7.14 7.45
N ALA A 125 15.75 7.57 8.40
CA ALA A 125 15.28 8.95 8.49
C ALA A 125 16.34 9.92 9.05
N ASP A 126 17.22 9.47 9.95
CA ASP A 126 18.07 10.37 10.76
C ASP A 126 19.57 10.27 10.39
N SER A 127 19.93 9.53 9.33
CA SER A 127 21.32 9.37 8.84
C SER A 127 22.33 8.98 9.95
N THR A 128 21.94 8.08 10.87
CA THR A 128 22.76 7.68 12.03
C THR A 128 23.72 6.53 11.76
N ASN A 129 24.05 6.27 10.49
CA ASN A 129 24.88 5.15 10.01
C ASN A 129 24.31 3.74 10.32
N VAL A 130 23.00 3.61 10.53
CA VAL A 130 22.35 2.31 10.77
C VAL A 130 22.09 1.58 9.47
N THR A 131 22.38 0.28 9.44
CA THR A 131 22.15 -0.62 8.30
C THR A 131 21.17 -1.73 8.64
N PHE A 132 20.65 -2.43 7.63
CA PHE A 132 19.75 -3.58 7.85
C PHE A 132 20.35 -4.67 8.75
N THR A 133 21.67 -4.88 8.70
CA THR A 133 22.35 -5.92 9.47
C THR A 133 22.52 -5.57 10.95
N ASP A 134 22.39 -4.30 11.32
CA ASP A 134 22.47 -3.87 12.72
C ASP A 134 21.19 -4.21 13.48
N VAL A 135 20.05 -4.14 12.77
CA VAL A 135 18.73 -4.38 13.35
C VAL A 135 18.51 -5.88 13.57
N PRO A 136 18.20 -6.31 14.81
CA PRO A 136 18.00 -7.72 15.10
C PRO A 136 16.73 -8.24 14.44
N VAL A 137 16.82 -9.39 13.76
CA VAL A 137 15.66 -10.07 13.19
C VAL A 137 15.48 -11.44 13.85
N HIS A 138 14.37 -11.57 14.55
CA HIS A 138 13.99 -12.80 15.22
C HIS A 138 13.35 -13.79 14.23
N PRO A 139 13.75 -15.07 14.21
CA PRO A 139 13.18 -16.03 13.27
C PRO A 139 11.68 -16.28 13.49
N GLY A 140 11.18 -16.11 14.71
CA GLY A 140 9.78 -16.33 15.11
C GLY A 140 8.76 -15.27 14.63
N VAL A 141 9.17 -14.24 13.88
CA VAL A 141 8.28 -13.17 13.40
C VAL A 141 8.38 -13.01 11.89
N ASP A 142 7.31 -12.56 11.24
CA ASP A 142 7.44 -11.92 9.93
C ASP A 142 7.94 -10.50 10.15
N PHE A 143 8.81 -10.00 9.27
CA PHE A 143 9.54 -8.75 9.49
C PHE A 143 9.46 -7.85 8.26
N ASP A 144 8.98 -6.62 8.45
CA ASP A 144 9.03 -5.58 7.43
C ASP A 144 9.98 -4.46 7.86
N PHE A 145 11.03 -4.18 7.08
CA PHE A 145 11.66 -2.86 7.15
C PHE A 145 10.80 -1.83 6.42
N ILE A 146 10.83 -0.58 6.87
CA ILE A 146 10.15 0.54 6.21
C ILE A 146 11.18 1.66 6.04
N LEU A 147 11.64 1.86 4.79
CA LEU A 147 12.56 2.94 4.45
C LEU A 147 11.87 4.28 4.62
N ALA A 148 12.49 5.19 5.37
CA ALA A 148 11.97 6.52 5.67
C ALA A 148 12.96 7.57 5.13
N PHE A 149 12.65 8.37 4.10
CA PHE A 149 11.39 8.47 3.35
C PHE A 149 11.63 8.66 1.86
N ALA A 150 10.59 8.44 1.04
CA ALA A 150 10.46 9.11 -0.26
C ALA A 150 9.45 10.25 -0.16
N ILE A 151 9.80 11.40 -0.71
CA ILE A 151 9.02 12.64 -0.54
C ILE A 151 8.92 13.35 -1.90
N ASP A 152 7.72 13.81 -2.26
CA ASP A 152 7.46 14.55 -3.51
C ASP A 152 7.81 16.05 -3.36
N TYR A 153 9.02 16.29 -2.88
CA TYR A 153 9.61 17.61 -2.70
C TYR A 153 10.97 17.64 -3.36
N VAL A 154 11.39 18.82 -3.81
CA VAL A 154 12.74 19.06 -4.32
C VAL A 154 13.43 20.12 -3.46
N THR A 155 14.68 19.84 -3.11
CA THR A 155 15.58 20.78 -2.44
C THR A 155 16.42 21.52 -3.47
N HIS A 156 16.80 22.76 -3.17
CA HIS A 156 17.69 23.48 -4.07
C HIS A 156 19.14 22.95 -3.92
N PRO A 157 19.77 22.43 -4.99
CA PRO A 157 20.99 21.63 -4.88
C PRO A 157 22.21 22.41 -4.40
N THR A 158 22.21 23.73 -4.56
CA THR A 158 23.35 24.61 -4.25
C THR A 158 23.03 25.71 -3.24
N ASN A 159 21.80 25.76 -2.72
CA ASN A 159 21.40 26.82 -1.78
C ASN A 159 20.39 26.27 -0.76
N PRO A 160 20.86 25.75 0.38
CA PRO A 160 19.99 25.15 1.40
C PRO A 160 19.09 26.18 2.10
N SER A 161 19.27 27.49 1.86
CA SER A 161 18.38 28.53 2.39
C SER A 161 17.10 28.71 1.57
N ILE A 162 17.01 28.12 0.36
CA ILE A 162 15.77 28.11 -0.41
C ILE A 162 14.88 26.98 0.14
N PRO A 163 13.68 27.29 0.63
CA PRO A 163 12.77 26.26 1.13
C PRO A 163 12.49 25.21 0.07
N PRO A 164 12.47 23.92 0.43
CA PRO A 164 12.05 22.86 -0.47
C PRO A 164 10.63 23.11 -1.00
N CYS A 165 10.37 22.71 -2.24
CA CYS A 165 9.05 22.90 -2.87
C CYS A 165 8.43 21.57 -3.30
N PRO A 166 7.09 21.45 -3.21
CA PRO A 166 6.38 20.25 -3.68
C PRO A 166 6.56 20.09 -5.19
N THR A 167 6.59 18.84 -5.64
CA THR A 167 6.82 18.44 -7.04
C THR A 167 5.59 17.81 -7.69
N ASP A 168 4.43 17.93 -7.05
CA ASP A 168 3.15 17.40 -7.54
C ASP A 168 3.21 15.89 -7.81
N GLY A 169 3.63 15.12 -6.80
CA GLY A 169 3.71 13.67 -6.87
C GLY A 169 4.98 13.09 -7.49
N ASN A 170 5.99 13.89 -7.83
CA ASN A 170 7.28 13.34 -8.29
C ASN A 170 8.18 13.03 -7.09
N PHE A 171 8.12 11.78 -6.60
CA PHE A 171 8.85 11.34 -5.42
C PHE A 171 10.36 11.26 -5.64
N LEU A 172 11.11 11.76 -4.67
CA LEU A 172 12.57 11.64 -4.56
C LEU A 172 12.94 10.91 -3.28
N ILE A 173 14.14 10.33 -3.25
CA ILE A 173 14.67 9.58 -2.12
C ILE A 173 15.31 10.52 -1.10
N TYR A 174 14.93 10.39 0.18
CA TYR A 174 15.45 11.19 1.30
C TYR A 174 16.08 10.36 2.44
N TRP A 175 16.16 9.03 2.32
CA TRP A 175 16.96 8.20 3.23
C TRP A 175 18.44 8.15 2.81
N ASP A 176 19.31 7.60 3.66
CA ASP A 176 20.72 7.42 3.36
C ASP A 176 20.94 6.35 2.25
N THR A 177 21.06 6.83 1.01
CA THR A 177 21.32 5.99 -0.17
C THR A 177 22.74 5.43 -0.24
N THR A 178 23.66 5.87 0.63
CA THR A 178 25.03 5.34 0.67
C THR A 178 25.11 4.04 1.48
N LEU A 179 24.22 3.88 2.47
CA LEU A 179 24.16 2.71 3.33
C LEU A 179 22.99 1.79 2.98
N LEU A 180 21.81 2.34 2.76
CA LEU A 180 20.59 1.59 2.43
C LEU A 180 20.43 1.50 0.90
N THR A 181 21.44 0.90 0.27
CA THR A 181 21.55 0.73 -1.20
C THR A 181 20.63 -0.40 -1.72
N PRO A 182 20.33 -0.43 -3.04
CA PRO A 182 19.65 -1.58 -3.65
C PRO A 182 20.37 -2.92 -3.37
N SER A 183 21.70 -2.94 -3.43
CA SER A 183 22.50 -4.12 -3.09
C SER A 183 22.38 -4.52 -1.63
N ALA A 184 22.29 -3.56 -0.70
CA ALA A 184 22.12 -3.87 0.72
C ALA A 184 20.77 -4.55 0.98
N ILE A 185 19.69 -4.07 0.35
CA ILE A 185 18.35 -4.70 0.41
C ILE A 185 18.42 -6.12 -0.14
N ALA A 186 18.94 -6.28 -1.37
CA ALA A 186 19.03 -7.59 -2.03
C ALA A 186 19.88 -8.58 -1.22
N THR A 187 21.05 -8.17 -0.73
CA THR A 187 21.90 -9.00 0.13
C THR A 187 21.18 -9.39 1.41
N PHE A 188 20.51 -8.44 2.07
CA PHE A 188 19.80 -8.71 3.30
C PHE A 188 18.66 -9.72 3.09
N LYS A 189 17.78 -9.49 2.09
CA LYS A 189 16.74 -10.44 1.70
C LYS A 189 17.32 -11.82 1.38
N ASN A 190 18.39 -11.88 0.59
CA ASN A 190 19.03 -13.15 0.21
C ASN A 190 19.64 -13.90 1.40
N LEU A 191 20.27 -13.20 2.35
CA LEU A 191 20.80 -13.84 3.57
C LEU A 191 19.69 -14.52 4.35
N HIS A 192 18.55 -13.84 4.49
CA HIS A 192 17.40 -14.41 5.18
C HIS A 192 16.68 -15.49 4.35
N HIS A 193 16.68 -15.37 3.02
CA HIS A 193 16.13 -16.40 2.13
C HIS A 193 16.99 -17.68 2.03
N HIS A 194 18.33 -17.57 2.03
CA HIS A 194 19.23 -18.72 1.87
C HIS A 194 19.36 -19.58 3.12
N HIS A 195 19.11 -19.02 4.31
CA HIS A 195 19.03 -19.82 5.54
C HIS A 195 17.81 -20.78 5.59
N HIS A 196 16.91 -20.73 4.60
CA HIS A 196 15.70 -21.56 4.52
C HIS A 196 15.92 -23.00 4.01
N ASN A 197 17.03 -23.30 3.32
CA ASN A 197 17.20 -24.63 2.70
C ASN A 197 17.63 -25.76 3.67
N ASN A 198 17.90 -25.45 4.94
CA ASN A 198 18.36 -26.46 5.91
C ASN A 198 17.60 -26.50 7.25
N ASN A 199 16.64 -25.61 7.50
CA ASN A 199 15.78 -25.64 8.70
C ASN A 199 14.44 -24.97 8.41
N ASN A 200 13.34 -25.49 8.99
CA ASN A 200 11.93 -25.04 8.87
C ASN A 200 11.62 -23.58 9.29
N ASN A 201 12.58 -22.65 9.25
CA ASN A 201 12.38 -21.24 9.56
C ASN A 201 12.00 -20.48 8.29
N ASN A 202 10.70 -20.31 8.05
CA ASN A 202 10.13 -19.46 7.00
C ASN A 202 9.65 -18.12 7.60
N ASN A 203 10.54 -17.22 8.02
CA ASN A 203 10.11 -15.84 8.28
C ASN A 203 10.02 -15.08 6.96
N ASN A 204 8.93 -14.34 6.77
CA ASN A 204 8.78 -13.48 5.61
C ASN A 204 9.48 -12.15 5.90
N ILE A 205 10.61 -11.90 5.23
CA ILE A 205 11.34 -10.64 5.30
C ILE A 205 10.96 -9.79 4.10
N ARG A 206 10.47 -8.58 4.35
CA ARG A 206 10.08 -7.62 3.31
C ARG A 206 10.64 -6.24 3.61
N VAL A 207 10.70 -5.40 2.59
CA VAL A 207 11.07 -3.99 2.68
C VAL A 207 9.96 -3.16 2.05
N ALA A 208 9.46 -2.16 2.78
CA ALA A 208 8.54 -1.15 2.29
C ALA A 208 9.23 0.21 2.18
N LEU A 209 8.56 1.13 1.50
CA LEU A 209 8.93 2.54 1.42
C LEU A 209 7.83 3.43 2.01
N SER A 210 8.17 4.23 3.02
CA SER A 210 7.25 5.24 3.56
C SER A 210 7.30 6.53 2.75
N LEU A 211 6.12 7.09 2.49
CA LEU A 211 5.87 8.26 1.65
C LEU A 211 5.42 9.44 2.52
N GLY A 212 6.09 10.60 2.39
CA GLY A 212 5.76 11.81 3.14
C GLY A 212 6.75 12.11 4.26
N GLY A 213 6.36 11.88 5.51
CA GLY A 213 7.07 12.28 6.72
C GLY A 213 6.73 13.70 7.19
N ASP A 214 7.39 14.14 8.27
CA ASP A 214 7.16 15.45 8.89
C ASP A 214 7.74 16.61 8.05
N THR A 215 9.03 16.57 7.73
CA THR A 215 9.71 17.70 7.06
C THR A 215 10.75 17.29 6.01
N VAL A 216 11.02 18.22 5.08
CA VAL A 216 12.20 18.23 4.22
C VAL A 216 13.02 19.48 4.55
N ASN A 217 14.26 19.32 4.99
CA ASN A 217 15.13 20.43 5.43
C ASN A 217 14.42 21.44 6.36
N GLY A 218 13.62 20.93 7.31
CA GLY A 218 12.87 21.76 8.27
C GLY A 218 11.62 22.44 7.71
N THR A 219 11.25 22.20 6.45
CA THR A 219 9.97 22.64 5.86
C THR A 219 8.98 21.49 5.87
N ASN A 220 7.76 21.72 6.36
CA ASN A 220 6.71 20.70 6.41
C ASN A 220 6.50 20.05 5.04
N ALA A 221 6.56 18.72 4.99
CA ALA A 221 6.27 17.92 3.79
C ALA A 221 4.75 17.87 3.58
N THR A 222 4.17 19.00 3.18
CA THR A 222 2.72 19.15 3.04
C THR A 222 2.23 18.49 1.77
N PHE A 223 1.19 17.66 1.88
CA PHE A 223 0.54 17.06 0.71
C PHE A 223 -0.01 18.15 -0.22
N ARG A 224 0.36 18.10 -1.50
CA ARG A 224 0.07 19.13 -2.51
C ARG A 224 -0.18 18.47 -3.86
N ALA A 225 -1.40 18.60 -4.38
CA ALA A 225 -1.78 18.07 -5.68
C ALA A 225 -2.36 19.19 -6.57
N SER A 226 -1.75 19.43 -7.73
CA SER A 226 -2.26 20.42 -8.70
C SER A 226 -3.57 19.94 -9.33
N SER A 227 -3.67 18.64 -9.56
CA SER A 227 -4.88 17.89 -9.86
C SER A 227 -4.69 16.43 -9.46
N ILE A 228 -5.78 15.71 -9.23
CA ILE A 228 -5.74 14.29 -8.87
C ILE A 228 -5.01 13.49 -9.95
N ASP A 229 -5.34 13.71 -11.23
CA ASP A 229 -4.76 12.92 -12.33
C ASP A 229 -3.27 13.19 -12.53
N THR A 230 -2.84 14.46 -12.42
CA THR A 230 -1.42 14.82 -12.56
C THR A 230 -0.59 14.25 -11.41
N TRP A 231 -1.03 14.46 -10.16
CA TRP A 231 -0.33 13.95 -9.00
C TRP A 231 -0.22 12.42 -9.03
N VAL A 232 -1.33 11.71 -9.31
CA VAL A 232 -1.34 10.24 -9.40
C VAL A 232 -0.44 9.73 -10.53
N GLY A 233 -0.47 10.37 -11.71
CA GLY A 233 0.38 9.97 -12.83
C GLY A 233 1.87 10.12 -12.53
N ASN A 234 2.25 11.23 -11.89
CA ASN A 234 3.62 11.49 -11.46
C ASN A 234 4.06 10.51 -10.36
N ALA A 235 3.19 10.26 -9.38
CA ALA A 235 3.45 9.37 -8.26
C ALA A 235 3.65 7.93 -8.72
N ILE A 236 2.74 7.40 -9.55
CA ILE A 236 2.89 6.04 -10.11
C ILE A 236 4.20 5.93 -10.90
N THR A 237 4.54 6.93 -11.72
CA THR A 237 5.74 6.90 -12.56
C THR A 237 7.02 6.88 -11.71
N SER A 238 7.18 7.87 -10.84
CA SER A 238 8.38 8.04 -10.01
C SER A 238 8.55 6.90 -9.00
N LEU A 239 7.46 6.47 -8.34
CA LEU A 239 7.54 5.37 -7.38
C LEU A 239 7.78 4.02 -8.06
N THR A 240 7.23 3.76 -9.26
CA THR A 240 7.55 2.52 -9.97
C THR A 240 9.05 2.38 -10.23
N GLU A 241 9.72 3.48 -10.59
CA GLU A 241 11.17 3.51 -10.79
C GLU A 241 11.92 3.21 -9.48
N ILE A 242 11.58 3.90 -8.39
CA ILE A 242 12.23 3.70 -7.08
C ILE A 242 12.02 2.26 -6.58
N LEU A 243 10.75 1.80 -6.55
CA LEU A 243 10.38 0.50 -6.00
C LEU A 243 11.03 -0.65 -6.77
N THR A 244 11.07 -0.56 -8.10
CA THR A 244 11.73 -1.57 -8.94
C THR A 244 13.25 -1.54 -8.76
N THR A 245 13.85 -0.34 -8.69
CA THR A 245 15.32 -0.20 -8.55
C THR A 245 15.82 -0.79 -7.24
N TYR A 246 15.07 -0.59 -6.15
CA TYR A 246 15.47 -1.02 -4.81
C TYR A 246 14.91 -2.38 -4.39
N ASP A 247 14.14 -3.05 -5.25
CA ASP A 247 13.43 -4.29 -4.92
C ASP A 247 12.55 -4.12 -3.65
N ILE A 248 11.68 -3.10 -3.66
CA ILE A 248 10.81 -2.77 -2.52
C ILE A 248 9.45 -3.47 -2.70
N ASP A 249 8.99 -4.16 -1.66
CA ASP A 249 7.82 -5.05 -1.69
C ASP A 249 6.48 -4.34 -1.44
N GLY A 250 6.51 -3.12 -0.90
CA GLY A 250 5.31 -2.39 -0.46
C GLY A 250 5.54 -0.91 -0.18
N ILE A 251 4.46 -0.19 0.09
CA ILE A 251 4.52 1.23 0.48
C ILE A 251 3.78 1.48 1.80
N ASP A 252 4.15 2.57 2.45
CA ASP A 252 3.52 3.10 3.64
C ASP A 252 3.19 4.59 3.42
N ILE A 253 2.01 5.04 3.81
CA ILE A 253 1.58 6.43 3.63
C ILE A 253 1.66 7.17 4.96
N ASP A 254 2.53 8.17 5.04
CA ASP A 254 2.88 8.89 6.27
C ASP A 254 2.95 10.41 6.07
N TYR A 255 1.97 10.99 5.38
CA TYR A 255 1.83 12.45 5.30
C TYR A 255 1.23 12.99 6.60
N GLU A 256 1.92 13.94 7.23
CA GLU A 256 1.47 14.54 8.51
C GLU A 256 0.90 15.95 8.37
N HIS A 257 1.08 16.57 7.19
CA HIS A 257 0.69 17.95 6.92
C HIS A 257 -0.21 18.03 5.68
N PHE A 258 -1.32 18.74 5.81
CA PHE A 258 -2.29 18.96 4.74
C PHE A 258 -2.53 20.46 4.56
N GLY A 259 -2.69 20.91 3.33
CA GLY A 259 -2.98 22.32 3.09
C GLY A 259 -4.44 22.65 3.08
N GLU A 260 -4.70 23.94 3.15
CA GLU A 260 -6.04 24.53 3.18
C GLU A 260 -6.89 24.21 1.92
N HIS A 261 -6.26 23.77 0.82
CA HIS A 261 -6.94 23.47 -0.44
C HIS A 261 -6.98 21.99 -0.79
N GLU A 262 -6.26 21.15 -0.05
CA GLU A 262 -6.15 19.71 -0.28
C GLU A 262 -7.07 18.98 0.69
N THR A 263 -8.36 18.94 0.38
CA THR A 263 -9.36 18.34 1.26
C THR A 263 -9.12 16.85 1.50
N PRO A 264 -9.69 16.26 2.56
CA PRO A 264 -9.66 14.82 2.80
C PRO A 264 -10.03 13.97 1.58
N GLU A 265 -10.97 14.43 0.75
CA GLU A 265 -11.39 13.73 -0.46
C GLU A 265 -10.33 13.74 -1.56
N VAL A 266 -9.62 14.86 -1.74
CA VAL A 266 -8.52 14.97 -2.72
C VAL A 266 -7.37 14.06 -2.31
N PHE A 267 -6.98 14.11 -1.03
CA PHE A 267 -5.97 13.20 -0.48
C PHE A 267 -6.37 11.73 -0.65
N ALA A 268 -7.59 11.37 -0.26
CA ALA A 268 -8.11 10.02 -0.36
C ALA A 268 -8.10 9.50 -1.81
N GLU A 269 -8.54 10.30 -2.77
CA GLU A 269 -8.57 9.93 -4.19
C GLU A 269 -7.15 9.76 -4.76
N CYS A 270 -6.24 10.68 -4.45
CA CYS A 270 -4.84 10.60 -4.89
C CYS A 270 -4.14 9.35 -4.35
N ILE A 271 -4.17 9.13 -3.04
CA ILE A 271 -3.48 8.01 -2.40
C ILE A 271 -4.16 6.68 -2.75
N GLY A 272 -5.49 6.62 -2.74
CA GLY A 272 -6.25 5.42 -3.09
C GLY A 272 -5.95 4.95 -4.52
N ARG A 273 -5.99 5.87 -5.50
CA ARG A 273 -5.65 5.56 -6.89
C ARG A 273 -4.18 5.21 -7.09
N LEU A 274 -3.27 5.84 -6.34
CA LEU A 274 -1.86 5.47 -6.34
C LEU A 274 -1.67 4.02 -5.92
N VAL A 275 -2.21 3.62 -4.76
CA VAL A 275 -2.03 2.26 -4.22
C VAL A 275 -2.66 1.23 -5.14
N ALA A 276 -3.89 1.45 -5.59
CA ALA A 276 -4.57 0.57 -6.54
C ALA A 276 -3.79 0.46 -7.87
N GLY A 277 -3.23 1.58 -8.36
CA GLY A 277 -2.40 1.60 -9.57
C GLY A 277 -1.12 0.79 -9.44
N LEU A 278 -0.36 0.98 -8.36
CA LEU A 278 0.86 0.22 -8.09
C LEU A 278 0.59 -1.29 -7.91
N ARG A 279 -0.52 -1.65 -7.25
CA ARG A 279 -0.97 -3.05 -7.14
C ARG A 279 -1.33 -3.65 -8.49
N ALA A 280 -2.09 -2.92 -9.32
CA ALA A 280 -2.49 -3.37 -10.65
C ALA A 280 -1.29 -3.59 -11.58
N LEU A 281 -0.20 -2.82 -11.39
CA LEU A 281 1.08 -3.03 -12.08
C LEU A 281 1.89 -4.19 -11.51
N GLY A 282 1.53 -4.74 -10.35
CA GLY A 282 2.26 -5.80 -9.67
C GLY A 282 3.57 -5.34 -9.02
N VAL A 283 3.74 -4.02 -8.81
CA VAL A 283 4.98 -3.44 -8.27
C VAL A 283 5.01 -3.51 -6.74
N ILE A 284 3.83 -3.52 -6.09
CA ILE A 284 3.72 -3.70 -4.64
C ILE A 284 2.85 -4.90 -4.30
N SER A 285 3.22 -5.59 -3.23
CA SER A 285 2.48 -6.72 -2.66
C SER A 285 1.65 -6.33 -1.44
N PHE A 286 2.01 -5.25 -0.75
CA PHE A 286 1.26 -4.73 0.39
C PHE A 286 1.33 -3.20 0.50
N ALA A 287 0.39 -2.64 1.26
CA ALA A 287 0.35 -1.21 1.57
C ALA A 287 -0.07 -0.97 3.03
N SER A 288 0.42 0.10 3.63
CA SER A 288 -0.03 0.58 4.94
C SER A 288 -0.22 2.09 5.01
N ILE A 289 -0.89 2.53 6.06
CA ILE A 289 -1.03 3.94 6.44
C ILE A 289 -0.49 4.16 7.85
N ALA A 290 0.05 5.34 8.15
CA ALA A 290 0.63 5.68 9.45
C ALA A 290 -0.03 6.89 10.14
N PRO A 291 -1.36 6.88 10.39
CA PRO A 291 -2.05 8.00 11.01
C PRO A 291 -1.73 8.14 12.51
N PHE A 292 -2.02 9.32 13.06
CA PHE A 292 -1.96 9.57 14.51
C PHE A 292 -3.16 10.38 15.01
N ALA A 293 -3.22 10.63 16.32
CA ALA A 293 -4.37 11.27 16.99
C ALA A 293 -4.39 12.81 16.84
N ASN A 294 -4.28 13.29 15.60
CA ASN A 294 -4.47 14.70 15.24
C ASN A 294 -5.77 14.85 14.43
N PRO A 295 -6.63 15.85 14.71
CA PRO A 295 -7.93 15.98 14.02
C PRO A 295 -7.83 16.07 12.50
N ASP A 296 -6.83 16.76 11.97
CA ASP A 296 -6.65 16.97 10.54
C ASP A 296 -6.14 15.69 9.86
N VAL A 297 -5.11 15.07 10.43
CA VAL A 297 -4.61 13.75 9.99
C VAL A 297 -5.73 12.70 10.03
N GLN A 298 -6.53 12.68 11.10
CA GLN A 298 -7.67 11.77 11.25
C GLN A 298 -8.76 12.01 10.20
N ALA A 299 -9.02 13.25 9.82
CA ALA A 299 -9.98 13.56 8.75
C ALA A 299 -9.50 12.98 7.41
N HIS A 300 -8.23 13.23 7.06
CA HIS A 300 -7.63 12.78 5.80
C HIS A 300 -7.51 11.25 5.70
N TYR A 301 -6.90 10.61 6.71
CA TYR A 301 -6.75 9.15 6.72
C TYR A 301 -8.06 8.42 6.97
N GLY A 302 -9.00 9.02 7.71
CA GLY A 302 -10.35 8.49 7.88
C GLY A 302 -11.11 8.47 6.56
N GLU A 303 -11.01 9.53 5.75
CA GLU A 303 -11.63 9.59 4.43
C GLU A 303 -10.96 8.62 3.44
N LEU A 304 -9.63 8.51 3.46
CA LEU A 304 -8.88 7.51 2.71
C LEU A 304 -9.36 6.10 3.05
N TRP A 305 -9.46 5.78 4.34
CA TRP A 305 -9.88 4.46 4.79
C TRP A 305 -11.32 4.13 4.39
N ARG A 306 -12.23 5.10 4.53
CA ARG A 306 -13.64 4.93 4.17
C ARG A 306 -13.82 4.54 2.70
N ARG A 307 -13.01 5.10 1.80
CA ARG A 307 -13.11 4.87 0.35
C ARG A 307 -12.25 3.71 -0.15
N TYR A 308 -11.04 3.57 0.39
CA TYR A 308 -10.00 2.69 -0.14
C TYR A 308 -9.41 1.74 0.90
N GLY A 309 -10.03 1.58 2.09
CA GLY A 309 -9.49 0.74 3.17
C GLY A 309 -9.19 -0.70 2.75
N GLY A 310 -9.90 -1.25 1.76
CA GLY A 310 -9.63 -2.58 1.21
C GLY A 310 -8.33 -2.70 0.41
N GLU A 311 -7.68 -1.59 0.06
CA GLU A 311 -6.38 -1.55 -0.63
C GLU A 311 -5.20 -1.63 0.34
N PHE A 312 -5.43 -1.50 1.66
CA PHE A 312 -4.41 -1.42 2.69
C PHE A 312 -4.45 -2.63 3.63
N ASP A 313 -3.28 -3.17 3.93
CA ASP A 313 -3.12 -4.36 4.77
C ASP A 313 -3.00 -4.00 6.26
N TYR A 314 -2.37 -2.86 6.56
CA TYR A 314 -2.00 -2.47 7.91
C TYR A 314 -2.24 -0.98 8.18
N VAL A 315 -2.54 -0.68 9.44
CA VAL A 315 -2.58 0.68 9.97
C VAL A 315 -1.50 0.78 11.04
N ASN A 316 -0.38 1.42 10.72
CA ASN A 316 0.73 1.74 11.62
C ASN A 316 0.35 2.93 12.50
N PHE A 317 -0.70 2.78 13.32
CA PHE A 317 -1.19 3.89 14.13
C PHE A 317 -0.11 4.36 15.11
N GLN A 318 0.28 5.63 15.02
CA GLN A 318 1.38 6.17 15.81
C GLN A 318 0.95 6.45 17.25
N PHE A 319 0.82 5.40 18.07
CA PHE A 319 0.41 5.52 19.48
C PHE A 319 1.42 6.32 20.34
N TYR A 320 2.65 6.50 19.86
CA TYR A 320 3.65 7.36 20.48
C TYR A 320 3.36 8.86 20.32
N ALA A 321 2.34 9.26 19.56
CA ALA A 321 1.86 10.65 19.51
C ALA A 321 0.91 11.01 20.67
N TYR A 322 0.38 10.03 21.43
CA TYR A 322 -0.42 10.33 22.63
C TYR A 322 0.45 10.89 23.77
N ALA A 323 -0.16 11.43 24.82
CA ALA A 323 0.56 12.04 25.94
C ALA A 323 1.56 11.08 26.62
N SER A 324 2.69 11.60 27.09
CA SER A 324 3.80 10.81 27.69
C SER A 324 3.45 10.12 29.02
N ASN A 325 2.35 10.51 29.64
CA ASN A 325 1.79 9.93 30.85
C ASN A 325 0.67 8.90 30.57
N THR A 326 0.48 8.49 29.31
CA THR A 326 -0.50 7.47 28.92
C THR A 326 -0.34 6.19 29.74
N THR A 327 -1.41 5.79 30.41
CA THR A 327 -1.48 4.55 31.20
C THR A 327 -1.86 3.35 30.33
N VAL A 328 -1.72 2.13 30.87
CA VAL A 328 -2.17 0.89 30.18
C VAL A 328 -3.65 0.95 29.82
N SER A 329 -4.51 1.44 30.72
CA SER A 329 -5.96 1.52 30.46
C SER A 329 -6.29 2.55 29.39
N GLN A 330 -5.64 3.72 29.42
CA GLN A 330 -5.81 4.73 28.37
C GLN A 330 -5.35 4.22 27.01
N PHE A 331 -4.18 3.57 26.95
CA PHE A 331 -3.67 2.97 25.72
C PHE A 331 -4.65 1.95 25.12
N LEU A 332 -5.24 1.08 25.94
CA LEU A 332 -6.25 0.12 25.46
C LEU A 332 -7.54 0.82 25.00
N GLY A 333 -7.93 1.91 25.66
CA GLY A 333 -9.04 2.77 25.23
C GLY A 333 -8.78 3.40 23.86
N TYR A 334 -7.60 4.00 23.67
CA TYR A 334 -7.17 4.54 22.39
C TYR A 334 -7.10 3.45 21.32
N TYR A 335 -6.57 2.27 21.63
CA TYR A 335 -6.55 1.15 20.70
C TYR A 335 -7.96 0.80 20.21
N ASN A 336 -8.94 0.72 21.12
CA ASN A 336 -10.33 0.46 20.76
C ASN A 336 -10.92 1.56 19.89
N GLU A 337 -10.66 2.83 20.21
CA GLU A 337 -11.12 3.95 19.40
C GLU A 337 -10.56 3.87 17.98
N GLN A 338 -9.25 3.66 17.86
CA GLN A 338 -8.58 3.64 16.55
C GLN A 338 -8.93 2.39 15.74
N SER A 339 -9.05 1.21 16.38
CA SER A 339 -9.62 0.04 15.70
C SER A 339 -11.00 0.35 15.12
N GLY A 340 -11.90 0.97 15.90
CA GLY A 340 -13.23 1.33 15.43
C GLY A 340 -13.24 2.29 14.23
N ARG A 341 -12.30 3.23 14.17
CA ARG A 341 -12.16 4.17 13.04
C ARG A 341 -11.69 3.49 11.74
N TYR A 342 -10.86 2.46 11.87
CA TYR A 342 -10.29 1.72 10.74
C TYR A 342 -10.94 0.34 10.55
N ASP A 343 -12.15 0.13 11.06
CA ASP A 343 -12.94 -1.08 10.82
C ASP A 343 -13.45 -1.16 9.37
N GLY A 344 -13.96 -2.33 8.97
CA GLY A 344 -14.66 -2.52 7.69
C GLY A 344 -13.80 -2.75 6.44
N GLY A 345 -12.54 -2.28 6.43
CA GLY A 345 -11.59 -2.48 5.31
C GLY A 345 -10.73 -3.75 5.40
N GLY A 346 -10.84 -4.52 6.48
CA GLY A 346 -9.93 -5.65 6.76
C GLY A 346 -8.57 -5.23 7.36
N GLY A 347 -8.41 -3.93 7.63
CA GLY A 347 -7.20 -3.34 8.19
C GLY A 347 -6.83 -3.85 9.56
N LYS A 348 -5.54 -4.09 9.72
CA LYS A 348 -4.95 -4.51 10.99
C LYS A 348 -4.28 -3.31 11.64
N VAL A 349 -4.92 -2.74 12.66
CA VAL A 349 -4.28 -1.70 13.49
C VAL A 349 -3.13 -2.34 14.27
N LEU A 350 -1.91 -1.92 13.96
CA LEU A 350 -0.70 -2.33 14.66
C LEU A 350 -0.44 -1.38 15.82
N VAL A 351 0.14 -1.91 16.90
CA VAL A 351 0.59 -1.07 18.02
C VAL A 351 2.04 -0.66 17.81
N GLY A 352 2.32 0.63 17.95
CA GLY A 352 3.67 1.16 17.80
C GLY A 352 4.17 1.88 19.03
N PHE A 353 5.49 1.94 19.17
CA PHE A 353 6.18 2.87 20.07
C PHE A 353 7.37 3.47 19.34
N GLY A 354 7.77 4.67 19.75
CA GLY A 354 9.02 5.25 19.29
C GLY A 354 10.13 5.16 20.33
N THR A 355 11.38 5.18 19.85
CA THR A 355 12.62 5.05 20.63
C THR A 355 13.40 6.36 20.70
N ASP A 356 13.03 7.36 19.92
CA ASP A 356 13.58 8.71 20.02
C ASP A 356 13.11 9.42 21.31
N PRO A 357 13.82 10.46 21.78
CA PRO A 357 13.45 11.18 22.99
C PRO A 357 12.11 11.92 22.93
N ALA A 358 11.71 12.40 21.75
CA ALA A 358 10.48 13.16 21.52
C ALA A 358 9.22 12.27 21.50
N SER A 359 9.38 10.98 21.24
CA SER A 359 8.31 9.98 21.29
C SER A 359 7.63 9.92 22.65
N ASN A 360 6.30 10.03 22.65
CA ASN A 360 5.46 10.01 23.84
C ASN A 360 4.74 8.65 23.97
N GLY A 361 3.45 8.67 24.30
CA GLY A 361 2.63 7.49 24.47
C GLY A 361 3.05 6.55 25.61
N LEU A 362 2.54 5.33 25.56
CA LEU A 362 2.86 4.28 26.53
C LEU A 362 4.18 3.60 26.16
N ARG A 363 5.29 4.01 26.79
CA ARG A 363 6.62 3.46 26.49
C ARG A 363 6.81 1.97 26.89
N PRO A 364 7.72 1.24 26.23
CA PRO A 364 8.08 -0.14 26.58
C PRO A 364 8.33 -0.40 28.08
N GLY A 365 9.12 0.46 28.72
CA GLY A 365 9.44 0.37 30.16
C GLY A 365 8.30 0.78 31.10
N LYS A 366 7.18 1.31 30.59
CA LYS A 366 6.07 1.86 31.39
C LYS A 366 4.77 1.05 31.32
N GLY A 367 4.73 -0.01 30.52
CA GLY A 367 3.58 -0.93 30.47
C GLY A 367 3.08 -1.28 29.09
N PHE A 368 3.74 -0.84 28.01
CA PHE A 368 3.38 -1.18 26.64
C PHE A 368 3.12 -2.69 26.47
N PHE A 369 4.06 -3.54 26.88
CA PHE A 369 3.90 -4.99 26.76
C PHE A 369 2.80 -5.59 27.66
N ARG A 370 2.36 -4.88 28.72
CA ARG A 370 1.15 -5.29 29.46
C ARG A 370 -0.10 -5.05 28.62
N ALA A 371 -0.19 -3.90 27.94
CA ALA A 371 -1.28 -3.64 27.00
C ALA A 371 -1.25 -4.64 25.84
N CYS A 372 -0.08 -4.92 25.25
CA CYS A 372 0.04 -5.91 24.18
C CYS A 372 -0.37 -7.32 24.62
N ARG A 373 -0.10 -7.72 25.87
CA ARG A 373 -0.58 -9.00 26.41
C ARG A 373 -2.09 -9.06 26.46
N GLU A 374 -2.73 -7.99 26.92
CA GLU A 374 -4.19 -7.94 26.97
C GLU A 374 -4.80 -8.02 25.55
N LEU A 375 -4.25 -7.28 24.60
CA LEU A 375 -4.66 -7.37 23.19
C LEU A 375 -4.45 -8.77 22.60
N ARG A 376 -3.32 -9.42 22.92
CA ARG A 376 -3.04 -10.80 22.49
C ARG A 376 -4.05 -11.79 23.06
N ARG A 377 -4.37 -11.68 24.35
CA ARG A 377 -5.37 -12.53 25.03
C ARG A 377 -6.75 -12.40 24.40
N GLN A 378 -7.06 -11.22 23.86
CA GLN A 378 -8.29 -10.94 23.11
C GLN A 378 -8.22 -11.36 21.62
N GLY A 379 -7.08 -11.86 21.13
CA GLY A 379 -6.90 -12.17 19.70
C GLY A 379 -6.79 -10.92 18.80
N ARG A 380 -6.50 -9.75 19.38
CA ARG A 380 -6.52 -8.45 18.71
C ARG A 380 -5.14 -7.83 18.53
N LEU A 381 -4.06 -8.48 18.96
CA LEU A 381 -2.70 -8.01 18.68
C LEU A 381 -2.27 -8.43 17.28
N HIS A 382 -2.38 -7.53 16.30
CA HIS A 382 -2.06 -7.84 14.91
C HIS A 382 -0.56 -7.75 14.56
N GLY A 383 0.22 -7.02 15.35
CA GLY A 383 1.66 -6.84 15.16
C GLY A 383 2.18 -5.65 15.97
N ILE A 384 3.50 -5.46 15.95
CA ILE A 384 4.18 -4.32 16.57
C ILE A 384 5.01 -3.61 15.49
N PHE A 385 5.07 -2.28 15.54
CA PHE A 385 6.07 -1.53 14.78
C PHE A 385 6.86 -0.56 15.66
N VAL A 386 8.05 -0.14 15.19
CA VAL A 386 8.92 0.78 15.94
C VAL A 386 9.38 1.94 15.07
N TRP A 387 9.39 3.13 15.68
CA TRP A 387 9.97 4.36 15.15
C TRP A 387 11.16 4.81 16.01
N ALA A 388 12.42 4.62 15.65
CA ALA A 388 12.95 3.98 14.45
C ALA A 388 14.34 3.40 14.77
N ALA A 389 14.83 2.53 13.89
CA ALA A 389 16.13 1.87 14.02
C ALA A 389 17.27 2.87 14.27
N ASP A 390 17.21 4.02 13.60
CA ASP A 390 18.18 5.10 13.68
C ASP A 390 18.42 5.58 15.12
N ASN A 391 17.35 5.65 15.92
CA ASN A 391 17.36 6.06 17.32
C ASN A 391 17.67 4.88 18.25
N SER A 392 17.20 3.68 17.88
CA SER A 392 17.37 2.46 18.66
C SER A 392 18.82 1.96 18.72
N ALA A 393 19.66 2.33 17.76
CA ALA A 393 21.07 1.96 17.73
C ALA A 393 21.84 2.38 18.99
N ALA A 394 21.48 3.53 19.59
CA ALA A 394 22.14 4.03 20.81
C ALA A 394 21.91 3.14 22.04
N ASP A 395 20.79 2.41 22.10
CA ASP A 395 20.49 1.42 23.15
C ASP A 395 20.69 -0.02 22.61
N GLY A 396 21.44 -0.13 21.51
CA GLY A 396 21.79 -1.37 20.84
C GLY A 396 20.59 -2.20 20.43
N PHE A 397 19.43 -1.62 20.10
CA PHE A 397 18.19 -2.31 19.72
C PHE A 397 17.54 -3.16 20.84
N ARG A 398 17.60 -2.68 22.08
CA ARG A 398 17.04 -3.40 23.23
C ARG A 398 15.54 -3.66 23.09
N TYR A 399 14.76 -2.69 22.65
CA TYR A 399 13.29 -2.81 22.64
C TYR A 399 12.75 -3.61 21.47
N GLU A 400 13.45 -3.62 20.34
CA GLU A 400 13.20 -4.43 19.15
C GLU A 400 13.36 -5.92 19.52
N ARG A 401 14.46 -6.28 20.19
CA ARG A 401 14.67 -7.65 20.69
C ARG A 401 13.57 -8.08 21.65
N VAL A 402 13.15 -7.21 22.56
CA VAL A 402 12.07 -7.52 23.51
C VAL A 402 10.74 -7.68 22.79
N ALA A 403 10.40 -6.79 21.87
CA ALA A 403 9.16 -6.83 21.11
C ALA A 403 9.05 -8.08 20.23
N GLN A 404 10.13 -8.43 19.51
CA GLN A 404 10.14 -9.61 18.65
C GLN A 404 10.10 -10.91 19.43
N ARG A 405 10.85 -11.04 20.53
CA ARG A 405 10.74 -12.21 21.44
C ARG A 405 9.36 -12.31 22.07
N PHE A 406 8.77 -11.18 22.46
CA PHE A 406 7.41 -11.13 22.95
C PHE A 406 6.43 -11.64 21.90
N LEU A 407 6.53 -11.18 20.65
CA LEU A 407 5.70 -11.64 19.52
C LEU A 407 5.88 -13.14 19.26
N ALA A 408 7.12 -13.62 19.16
CA ALA A 408 7.44 -15.02 18.91
C ALA A 408 7.00 -16.00 20.02
N GLY A 409 6.69 -15.49 21.22
CA GLY A 409 6.32 -16.32 22.37
C GLY A 409 7.50 -16.83 23.19
N ASP A 410 8.71 -16.36 22.90
CA ASP A 410 9.98 -16.87 23.47
C ASP A 410 10.38 -16.22 24.80
N ALA A 411 9.53 -15.38 25.38
CA ALA A 411 9.86 -14.64 26.59
C ALA A 411 9.28 -15.33 27.85
N PRO A 412 10.10 -16.03 28.67
CA PRO A 412 9.66 -16.59 29.95
C PRO A 412 9.24 -15.44 30.89
N GLY A 413 8.01 -15.51 31.40
CA GLY A 413 7.35 -14.42 32.14
C GLY A 413 6.29 -13.64 31.35
N PHE A 414 6.06 -14.02 30.08
CA PHE A 414 4.97 -13.49 29.23
C PHE A 414 3.93 -14.56 28.83
N THR A 415 4.06 -15.79 29.36
CA THR A 415 3.10 -16.89 29.16
C THR A 415 2.14 -16.98 30.35
N THR A 416 0.84 -16.99 30.00
CA THR A 416 -0.39 -17.16 30.80
C THR A 416 -0.60 -16.21 31.97
#